data_AF-A0A357B2T8-F1
#
_entry.id   AF-A0A357B2T8-F1
#
_cell.length_a   1.000
_cell.length_b   1.000
_cell.length_c   1.000
_cell.angle_alpha   90.00
_cell.angle_beta   90.00
_cell.angle_gamma   90.00
#
_symmetry.space_group_name_H-M   'P 1'
#
loop_
_entity.id
_entity.type
_entity.pdbx_description
1 polymer ?
#
loop_
_entity_poly.entity_id
_entity_poly.type
_entity_poly.pdbx_seq_one_letter_code
_entity_poly.pdbx_strand_id
1 'polypeptide(L)'
;MLKANDLATVTTGKRLGHPIRSLKSPFTRTLLDAEYSGISNKELEEMGAGRVALAAREGDLQNGCFLAGQIAGMVNREQPAAEIVRELCQQAEALLKGAARWEK
;
A
#
# COMPACT_ATOMS: atom_id res chain seq x y z
N MET A 1 -7.45 -4.24 3.34
CA MET A 1 -7.32 -3.96 1.89
C MET A 1 -8.67 -3.65 1.27
N LEU A 2 -9.64 -4.58 1.23
CA LEU A 2 -10.91 -4.43 0.50
C LEU A 2 -11.80 -3.23 0.89
N LYS A 3 -11.59 -2.66 2.09
CA LYS A 3 -12.29 -1.46 2.57
C LYS A 3 -11.54 -0.15 2.29
N ALA A 4 -10.37 -0.23 1.65
CA ALA A 4 -9.56 0.94 1.32
C ALA A 4 -10.29 1.78 0.26
N ASN A 5 -10.20 3.09 0.39
CA ASN A 5 -10.49 4.02 -0.70
C ASN A 5 -9.18 4.53 -1.33
N ASP A 6 -9.30 5.37 -2.34
CA ASP A 6 -8.18 6.03 -3.05
C ASP A 6 -7.24 6.84 -2.11
N LEU A 7 -7.79 7.41 -1.05
CA LEU A 7 -7.06 8.18 -0.03
C LEU A 7 -6.58 7.34 1.17
N ALA A 8 -6.73 6.02 1.13
CA ALA A 8 -6.47 5.16 2.29
C ALA A 8 -4.99 4.86 2.52
N THR A 9 -4.06 5.35 1.69
CA THR A 9 -2.62 5.10 1.85
C THR A 9 -1.85 6.36 2.26
N VAL A 10 -0.69 6.16 2.89
CA VAL A 10 0.24 7.20 3.34
C VAL A 10 1.67 6.78 3.02
N THR A 11 2.60 7.73 2.99
CA THR A 11 4.03 7.47 2.80
C THR A 11 4.81 7.99 4.00
N THR A 12 5.55 7.09 4.64
CA THR A 12 6.42 7.36 5.81
C THR A 12 7.89 7.08 5.44
N GLY A 13 8.84 7.51 6.27
CA GLY A 13 10.28 7.28 6.06
C GLY A 13 10.93 8.20 5.04
N LYS A 14 10.28 9.31 4.68
CA LYS A 14 10.82 10.33 3.78
C LYS A 14 12.04 11.03 4.39
N ARG A 15 11.99 11.36 5.70
CA ARG A 15 13.11 11.96 6.45
C ARG A 15 14.36 11.09 6.44
N LEU A 16 14.16 9.77 6.49
CA LEU A 16 15.25 8.78 6.49
C LEU A 16 15.80 8.49 5.08
N GLY A 17 15.19 9.05 4.02
CA GLY A 17 15.63 8.86 2.64
C GLY A 17 15.16 7.57 1.97
N HIS A 18 14.33 6.77 2.64
CA HIS A 18 13.79 5.51 2.11
C HIS A 18 12.26 5.44 2.30
N PRO A 19 11.49 6.16 1.46
CA PRO A 19 10.04 6.26 1.61
C PRO A 19 9.34 4.94 1.34
N ILE A 20 8.38 4.59 2.20
CA ILE A 20 7.56 3.38 2.09
C ILE A 20 6.09 3.78 2.06
N ARG A 21 5.31 3.17 1.16
CA ARG A 21 3.85 3.38 1.08
C ARG A 21 3.08 2.22 1.72
N SER A 22 2.12 2.58 2.57
CA SER A 22 1.30 1.63 3.32
C SER A 22 -0.13 2.15 3.50
N LEU A 23 -1.05 1.28 3.89
CA LEU A 23 -2.39 1.67 4.34
C LEU A 23 -2.29 2.52 5.61
N LYS A 24 -3.16 3.52 5.72
CA LYS A 24 -3.35 4.30 6.94
C LYS A 24 -3.86 3.38 8.05
N SER A 25 -3.01 3.17 9.05
CA SER A 25 -3.27 2.45 10.30
C SER A 25 -2.85 3.31 11.50
N PRO A 26 -3.22 2.93 12.74
CA PRO A 26 -2.73 3.58 13.95
C PRO A 26 -1.20 3.71 13.96
N PHE A 27 -0.48 2.60 13.70
CA PHE A 27 0.98 2.61 13.58
C PHE A 27 1.52 3.64 12.58
N THR A 28 0.98 3.69 11.35
CA THR A 28 1.51 4.62 10.33
C THR A 28 1.29 6.09 10.69
N ARG A 29 0.24 6.41 11.46
CA ARG A 29 0.01 7.77 11.98
C ARG A 29 1.07 8.12 13.02
N THR A 30 1.27 7.23 14.00
CA THR A 30 2.32 7.41 15.01
C THR A 30 3.71 7.54 14.40
N LEU A 31 4.02 6.73 13.38
CA LEU A 31 5.30 6.81 12.69
C LEU A 31 5.47 8.14 11.93
N LEU A 32 4.41 8.61 11.26
CA LEU A 32 4.42 9.90 10.56
C LEU A 32 4.57 11.08 11.53
N ASP A 33 3.88 11.04 12.67
CA ASP A 33 3.99 12.07 13.70
C ASP A 33 5.40 12.08 14.31
N ALA A 34 5.96 10.89 14.60
CA ALA A 34 7.32 10.74 15.08
C ALA A 34 8.35 11.25 14.06
N GLU A 35 8.13 11.01 12.77
CA GLU A 35 9.03 11.40 11.69
C GLU A 35 9.32 12.91 11.66
N TYR A 36 8.34 13.75 12.04
CA TYR A 36 8.50 15.21 12.10
C TYR A 36 8.64 15.75 13.53
N SER A 37 8.96 14.87 14.48
CA SER A 37 9.26 15.22 15.87
C SER A 37 10.78 15.36 16.11
N GLY A 38 11.18 15.53 17.37
CA GLY A 38 12.59 15.58 17.78
C GLY A 38 13.30 14.21 17.87
N ILE A 39 12.66 13.11 17.48
CA ILE A 39 13.21 11.75 17.57
C ILE A 39 14.46 11.58 16.70
N SER A 40 15.44 10.83 17.18
CA SER A 40 16.63 10.51 16.39
C SER A 40 16.29 9.64 15.18
N ASN A 41 17.17 9.61 14.17
CA ASN A 41 16.97 8.72 13.01
C ASN A 41 16.97 7.25 13.42
N LYS A 42 17.87 6.88 14.34
CA LYS A 42 18.01 5.51 14.85
C LYS A 42 16.74 5.02 15.53
N GLU A 43 16.18 5.81 16.45
CA GLU A 43 14.94 5.46 17.15
C GLU A 43 13.75 5.39 16.17
N LEU A 44 13.71 6.28 15.16
CA LEU A 44 12.68 6.24 14.13
C LEU A 44 12.76 4.96 13.26
N GLU A 45 13.97 4.52 12.91
CA GLU A 45 14.19 3.25 12.21
C GLU A 45 13.76 2.05 13.06
N GLU A 46 14.13 2.04 14.34
CA GLU A 46 13.75 0.99 15.30
C GLU A 46 12.23 0.87 15.47
N MET A 47 11.47 1.97 15.42
CA MET A 47 10.00 1.94 15.44
C MET A 47 9.41 1.10 14.30
N GLY A 48 10.03 1.16 13.11
CA GLY A 48 9.60 0.45 11.90
C GLY A 48 10.07 -1.00 11.80
N ALA A 49 11.07 -1.40 12.59
CA ALA A 49 11.65 -2.73 12.55
C ALA A 49 10.59 -3.82 12.84
N GLY A 50 10.52 -4.84 11.97
CA GLY A 50 9.62 -5.98 12.14
C GLY A 50 8.12 -5.72 11.89
N ARG A 51 7.70 -4.46 11.69
CA ARG A 51 6.26 -4.11 11.58
C ARG A 51 5.56 -4.65 10.34
N VAL A 52 6.30 -4.87 9.26
CA VAL A 52 5.77 -5.52 8.04
C VAL A 52 5.51 -7.00 8.28
N ALA A 53 6.41 -7.71 8.95
CA ALA A 53 6.23 -9.13 9.28
C ALA A 53 5.06 -9.32 10.24
N LEU A 54 4.93 -8.44 11.24
CA LEU A 54 3.81 -8.42 12.17
C LEU A 54 2.46 -8.25 11.44
N ALA A 55 2.37 -7.31 10.50
CA ALA A 55 1.18 -7.13 9.68
C ALA A 55 0.85 -8.35 8.80
N ALA A 56 1.87 -8.91 8.12
CA ALA A 56 1.67 -9.97 7.13
C ALA A 56 1.39 -11.34 7.74
N ARG A 57 2.00 -11.65 8.89
CA ARG A 57 1.89 -12.98 9.53
C ARG A 57 0.80 -13.03 10.59
N GLU A 58 0.70 -11.98 11.40
CA GLU A 58 -0.16 -11.96 12.59
C GLU A 58 -1.42 -11.11 12.39
N GLY A 59 -1.46 -10.28 11.34
CA GLY A 59 -2.62 -9.44 11.05
C GLY A 59 -2.85 -8.34 12.09
N ASP A 60 -1.83 -7.92 12.84
CA ASP A 60 -1.95 -6.88 13.87
C ASP A 60 -2.34 -5.53 13.26
N LEU A 61 -3.61 -5.15 13.41
CA LEU A 61 -4.16 -3.90 12.88
C LEU A 61 -3.69 -2.64 13.64
N GLN A 62 -3.17 -2.79 14.86
CA GLN A 62 -2.73 -1.66 15.69
C GLN A 62 -1.27 -1.31 15.40
N ASN A 63 -0.40 -2.31 15.43
CA ASN A 63 1.04 -2.13 15.35
C ASN A 63 1.63 -2.50 13.97
N GLY A 64 0.86 -3.15 13.11
CA GLY A 64 1.32 -3.59 11.81
C GLY A 64 1.48 -2.47 10.77
N CYS A 65 2.50 -2.61 9.92
CA CYS A 65 2.67 -1.81 8.72
C CYS A 65 2.18 -2.59 7.48
N PHE A 66 1.00 -2.25 6.97
CA PHE A 66 0.37 -2.92 5.83
C PHE A 66 0.79 -2.26 4.51
N LEU A 67 1.82 -2.78 3.86
CA LEU A 67 2.29 -2.28 2.57
C LEU A 67 1.21 -2.43 1.50
N ALA A 68 0.85 -1.33 0.84
CA ALA A 68 -0.14 -1.31 -0.24
C ALA A 68 0.00 -0.05 -1.10
N GLY A 69 -0.24 -0.17 -2.41
CA GLY A 69 -0.33 0.97 -3.33
C GLY A 69 -1.69 1.68 -3.28
N GLN A 70 -1.79 2.86 -3.89
CA GLN A 70 -3.05 3.60 -3.99
C GLN A 70 -4.16 2.84 -4.74
N ILE A 71 -3.77 1.95 -5.66
CA ILE A 71 -4.69 1.07 -6.39
C ILE A 71 -5.48 0.13 -5.47
N ALA A 72 -5.12 0.02 -4.19
CA ALA A 72 -5.87 -0.75 -3.19
C ALA A 72 -7.36 -0.36 -3.14
N GLY A 73 -7.71 0.89 -3.45
CA GLY A 73 -9.11 1.33 -3.53
C GLY A 73 -9.91 0.75 -4.71
N MET A 74 -9.24 0.19 -5.72
CA MET A 74 -9.87 -0.49 -6.85
C MET A 74 -9.99 -2.01 -6.63
N VAL A 75 -9.34 -2.56 -5.60
CA VAL A 75 -9.41 -3.99 -5.26
C VAL A 75 -10.61 -4.24 -4.36
N ASN A 76 -11.70 -4.75 -4.95
CA ASN A 76 -13.00 -4.89 -4.28
C ASN A 76 -13.40 -6.33 -3.95
N ARG A 77 -12.60 -7.32 -4.32
CA ARG A 77 -12.85 -8.74 -4.02
C ARG A 77 -11.57 -9.53 -3.88
N GLU A 78 -11.68 -10.68 -3.22
CA GLU A 78 -10.64 -11.69 -3.16
C GLU A 78 -10.75 -12.62 -4.36
N GLN A 79 -9.62 -12.98 -4.96
CA GLN A 79 -9.58 -13.81 -6.15
C GLN A 79 -8.38 -14.76 -6.10
N PRO A 80 -8.50 -15.98 -6.67
CA PRO A 80 -7.35 -16.83 -6.94
C PRO A 80 -6.36 -16.13 -7.88
N ALA A 81 -5.07 -16.35 -7.68
CA ALA A 81 -4.02 -15.71 -8.48
C ALA A 81 -4.20 -15.92 -10.00
N ALA A 82 -4.62 -17.12 -10.42
CA ALA A 82 -4.87 -17.43 -11.82
C ALA A 82 -6.03 -16.62 -12.43
N GLU A 83 -7.03 -16.28 -11.62
CA GLU A 83 -8.17 -15.46 -12.07
C GLU A 83 -7.75 -14.00 -12.24
N ILE A 84 -6.98 -13.45 -11.30
CA ILE A 84 -6.45 -12.08 -11.37
C ILE A 84 -5.66 -11.88 -12.66
N VAL A 85 -4.73 -12.79 -12.96
CA VAL A 85 -3.90 -12.69 -14.17
C VAL A 85 -4.75 -12.79 -15.44
N ARG A 86 -5.69 -13.75 -15.48
CA ARG A 86 -6.56 -13.94 -16.65
C ARG A 86 -7.43 -12.72 -16.91
N GLU A 87 -8.08 -12.21 -15.87
CA GLU A 87 -8.94 -11.02 -15.97
C GLU A 87 -8.15 -9.79 -16.41
N LEU A 88 -6.97 -9.56 -15.82
CA LEU A 88 -6.11 -8.44 -16.19
C LEU A 88 -5.76 -8.47 -17.68
N CYS A 89 -5.30 -9.62 -18.19
CA CYS A 89 -4.94 -9.76 -19.60
C CYS A 89 -6.16 -9.58 -20.53
N GLN A 90 -7.31 -10.16 -20.19
CA GLN A 90 -8.53 -10.06 -20.99
C GLN A 90 -9.04 -8.62 -21.07
N GLN A 91 -9.08 -7.91 -19.93
CA GLN A 91 -9.50 -6.52 -19.87
C GLN A 91 -8.53 -5.61 -20.65
N ALA A 92 -7.22 -5.84 -20.51
CA ALA A 92 -6.21 -5.09 -21.26
C ALA A 92 -6.34 -5.30 -22.78
N GLU A 93 -6.51 -6.54 -23.25
CA GLU A 93 -6.69 -6.84 -24.67
C GLU A 93 -7.93 -6.14 -25.26
N ALA A 94 -9.06 -6.18 -24.53
CA ALA A 94 -10.29 -5.52 -24.95
C ALA A 94 -10.11 -3.98 -25.06
N LEU A 95 -9.42 -3.37 -24.10
CA LEU A 95 -9.12 -1.94 -24.11
C LEU A 95 -8.21 -1.56 -25.28
N LEU A 96 -7.16 -2.33 -25.53
CA LEU A 96 -6.19 -2.07 -26.61
C LEU A 96 -6.79 -2.26 -28.00
N LYS A 97 -7.62 -3.29 -28.23
CA LYS A 97 -8.38 -3.43 -29.49
C LYS A 97 -9.31 -2.25 -29.72
N GLY A 98 -9.89 -1.72 -28.64
CA GLY A 98 -10.65 -0.50 -28.63
C GLY A 98 -9.81 0.78 -28.69
N ALA A 99 -8.49 0.74 -28.82
CA ALA A 99 -7.69 1.96 -28.96
C ALA A 99 -7.76 2.52 -30.40
N ALA A 100 -7.88 1.66 -31.41
CA ALA A 100 -7.91 2.05 -32.83
C ALA A 100 -9.03 3.02 -33.20
N ARG A 101 -10.15 3.02 -32.46
CA ARG A 101 -11.25 4.01 -32.62
C ARG A 101 -10.86 5.45 -32.23
N TRP A 102 -9.69 5.62 -31.61
CA TRP A 102 -9.12 6.92 -31.24
C TRP A 102 -7.91 7.32 -32.11
N GLU A 103 -7.50 6.46 -33.05
CA GLU A 103 -6.52 6.81 -34.07
C GLU A 103 -7.24 7.62 -35.18
N LYS A 104 -6.70 8.79 -35.50
CA LYS A 104 -7.19 9.66 -36.58
C LYS A 104 -6.60 9.27 -37.92
#